data_AF-A0A3C1W913-F1
#
_entry.id   AF-A0A3C1W913-F1
#
_cell.length_a   1.000
_cell.length_b   1.000
_cell.length_c   1.000
_cell.angle_alpha   90.00
_cell.angle_beta   90.00
_cell.angle_gamma   90.00
#
_symmetry.space_group_name_H-M   'P 1'
#
loop_
_entity.id
_entity.type
_entity.pdbx_description
1 polymer ?
#
loop_
_entity_poly.entity_id
_entity_poly.type
_entity_poly.pdbx_seq_one_letter_code
_entity_poly.pdbx_strand_id
1 'polypeptide(L)'
;MTLLDHAQLDAMAAGQPGLLLPIVHDFASHGRDQLVTLESTLADNRIEESRGILHQLKGSAGTMGMAQFADICRKCEEQLANNQPPTRLPELASLLQESIDHAIAHLEGPR
;
A
#
# COMPACT_ATOMS: atom_id res chain seq x y z
N MET A 1 -2.16 0.33 -15.88
CA MET A 1 -1.36 0.47 -14.66
C MET A 1 -0.98 -0.94 -14.22
N THR A 2 0.29 -1.20 -13.94
CA THR A 2 0.74 -2.49 -13.43
C THR A 2 0.50 -2.53 -11.92
N LEU A 3 0.11 -3.70 -11.41
CA LEU A 3 -0.10 -3.91 -9.97
C LEU A 3 1.18 -3.57 -9.18
N LEU A 4 2.30 -4.09 -9.67
CA LEU A 4 3.64 -3.88 -9.15
C LEU A 4 4.57 -3.24 -10.18
N ASP A 5 5.53 -2.49 -9.69
CA ASP A 5 6.75 -2.08 -10.36
C ASP A 5 7.86 -3.06 -9.95
N HIS A 6 8.05 -4.08 -10.80
CA HIS A 6 9.05 -5.12 -10.58
C HIS A 6 10.47 -4.55 -10.57
N ALA A 7 10.76 -3.48 -11.33
CA ALA A 7 12.08 -2.87 -11.34
C ALA A 7 12.39 -2.19 -10.01
N GLN A 8 11.40 -1.51 -9.42
CA GLN A 8 11.53 -0.93 -8.08
C GLN A 8 11.65 -2.01 -7.00
N LEU A 9 10.87 -3.09 -7.12
CA LEU A 9 10.93 -4.23 -6.19
C LEU A 9 12.31 -4.94 -6.25
N ASP A 10 12.85 -5.16 -7.45
CA ASP A 10 14.17 -5.73 -7.66
C ASP A 10 15.29 -4.80 -7.14
N ALA A 11 15.14 -3.48 -7.32
CA ALA A 11 16.06 -2.49 -6.78
C ALA A 11 16.07 -2.50 -5.24
N MET A 12 14.90 -2.60 -4.61
CA MET A 12 14.75 -2.76 -3.16
C MET A 12 15.37 -4.05 -2.65
N ALA A 13 15.22 -5.16 -3.40
CA ALA A 13 15.82 -6.43 -3.05
C ALA A 13 17.36 -6.36 -3.11
N ALA A 14 17.93 -5.44 -3.90
CA ALA A 14 19.37 -5.26 -4.06
C ALA A 14 20.11 -6.59 -4.37
N GLY A 15 19.48 -7.46 -5.17
CA GLY A 15 19.98 -8.80 -5.49
C GLY A 15 19.85 -9.84 -4.37
N GLN A 16 19.20 -9.51 -3.26
CA GLN A 16 18.96 -10.37 -2.10
C GLN A 16 17.45 -10.46 -1.78
N PRO A 17 16.64 -11.08 -2.66
CA PRO A 17 15.19 -11.14 -2.49
C PRO A 17 14.74 -11.80 -1.18
N GLY A 18 15.54 -12.74 -0.65
CA GLY A 18 15.27 -13.36 0.65
C GLY A 18 15.30 -12.41 1.85
N LEU A 19 16.02 -11.28 1.76
CA LEU A 19 16.01 -10.24 2.79
C LEU A 19 14.80 -9.29 2.66
N LEU A 20 14.23 -9.18 1.47
CA LEU A 20 13.07 -8.32 1.22
C LEU A 20 11.75 -9.00 1.62
N LEU A 21 11.66 -10.33 1.54
CA LEU A 21 10.48 -11.10 1.99
C LEU A 21 9.98 -10.73 3.40
N PRO A 22 10.80 -10.75 4.47
CA PRO A 22 10.32 -10.35 5.80
C PRO A 22 9.86 -8.89 5.85
N ILE A 23 10.50 -7.99 5.08
CA ILE A 23 10.11 -6.58 4.99
C ILE A 23 8.74 -6.42 4.31
N VAL A 24 8.46 -7.21 3.28
CA VAL A 24 7.16 -7.25 2.60
C VAL A 24 6.08 -7.77 3.56
N HIS A 25 6.38 -8.79 4.37
CA HIS A 25 5.46 -9.28 5.40
C HIS A 25 5.21 -8.24 6.50
N ASP A 26 6.24 -7.56 6.98
CA ASP A 26 6.12 -6.49 7.97
C ASP A 26 5.28 -5.33 7.43
N PHE A 27 5.51 -4.94 6.18
CA PHE A 27 4.69 -3.95 5.49
C PHE A 27 3.23 -4.43 5.34
N ALA A 28 2.98 -5.71 5.05
CA ALA A 28 1.62 -6.25 4.98
C ALA A 28 0.89 -6.13 6.32
N SER A 29 1.56 -6.44 7.43
CA SER A 29 0.97 -6.31 8.76
C SER A 29 0.66 -4.86 9.08
N HIS A 30 1.65 -3.97 8.96
CA HIS A 30 1.48 -2.54 9.24
C HIS A 30 0.43 -1.89 8.33
N GLY A 31 0.42 -2.26 7.05
CA GLY A 31 -0.54 -1.73 6.08
C GLY A 31 -1.97 -2.10 6.43
N ARG A 32 -2.23 -3.33 6.90
CA ARG A 32 -3.56 -3.74 7.37
C ARG A 32 -3.99 -2.97 8.62
N ASP A 33 -3.10 -2.81 9.60
CA ASP A 33 -3.39 -2.05 10.82
C ASP A 33 -3.69 -0.58 10.52
N GLN A 34 -2.94 0.00 9.58
CA GLN A 34 -3.18 1.36 9.07
C GLN A 34 -4.52 1.47 8.34
N LEU A 35 -4.93 0.49 7.54
CA LEU A 35 -6.24 0.50 6.87
C LEU A 35 -7.39 0.40 7.86
N VAL A 36 -7.28 -0.45 8.90
CA VAL A 36 -8.29 -0.52 9.98
C VAL A 36 -8.38 0.81 10.72
N THR A 37 -7.22 1.42 11.01
CA THR A 37 -7.17 2.74 11.65
C THR A 37 -7.81 3.80 10.76
N LEU A 38 -7.53 3.78 9.45
CA LEU A 38 -8.09 4.70 8.46
C LEU A 38 -9.62 4.62 8.38
N GLU A 39 -10.19 3.41 8.37
CA GLU A 39 -11.64 3.22 8.39
C GLU A 39 -12.27 3.83 9.65
N SER A 40 -11.64 3.62 10.80
CA SER A 40 -12.08 4.19 12.08
C SER A 40 -11.98 5.71 12.10
N THR A 41 -10.86 6.29 11.66
CA THR A 41 -10.69 7.75 11.63
C THR A 41 -11.66 8.42 10.65
N LEU A 42 -11.98 7.77 9.54
CA LEU A 42 -12.99 8.26 8.60
C LEU A 42 -14.41 8.22 9.20
N ALA A 43 -14.76 7.16 9.93
CA ALA A 43 -16.05 7.07 10.62
C ALA A 43 -16.21 8.18 11.68
N ASP A 44 -15.11 8.57 12.34
CA ASP A 44 -15.07 9.65 13.33
C ASP A 44 -14.94 11.06 12.72
N ASN A 45 -15.00 11.22 11.40
CA ASN A 45 -14.74 12.48 10.69
C ASN A 45 -13.36 13.11 10.98
N ARG A 46 -12.35 12.30 11.37
CA ARG A 46 -10.97 12.73 11.58
C ARG A 46 -10.21 12.78 10.26
N ILE A 47 -10.55 13.76 9.42
CA ILE A 47 -10.08 13.88 8.03
C ILE A 47 -8.56 14.08 7.93
N GLU A 48 -7.97 14.94 8.77
CA GLU A 48 -6.52 15.19 8.74
C GLU A 48 -5.71 13.94 9.09
N GLU A 49 -6.15 13.18 10.09
CA GLU A 49 -5.53 11.92 10.50
C GLU A 49 -5.66 10.87 9.40
N SER A 50 -6.85 10.76 8.79
CA SER A 50 -7.10 9.87 7.65
C SER A 50 -6.18 10.18 6.46
N ARG A 51 -5.95 11.48 6.17
CA ARG A 51 -4.99 11.92 5.14
C ARG A 51 -3.57 11.54 5.50
N GLY A 52 -3.17 11.71 6.76
CA GLY A 52 -1.86 11.30 7.26
C GLY A 52 -1.59 9.81 7.05
N ILE A 53 -2.58 8.96 7.35
CA ILE A 53 -2.48 7.51 7.15
C ILE A 53 -2.34 7.17 5.66
N LEU A 54 -3.17 7.75 4.80
CA LEU A 54 -3.07 7.55 3.34
C LEU A 54 -1.72 8.02 2.77
N HIS A 55 -1.18 9.10 3.29
CA HIS A 55 0.14 9.61 2.91
C HIS A 55 1.25 8.62 3.24
N GLN A 56 1.22 8.06 4.46
CA GLN A 56 2.17 7.04 4.91
C GLN A 56 2.05 5.75 4.08
N LEU A 57 0.83 5.25 3.89
CA LEU A 57 0.56 4.06 3.07
C LEU A 57 1.08 4.23 1.64
N LYS A 58 0.80 5.39 1.01
CA LYS A 58 1.33 5.74 -0.31
C LYS A 58 2.86 5.72 -0.34
N GLY A 59 3.52 6.33 0.64
CA GLY A 59 4.98 6.41 0.71
C GLY A 59 5.65 5.05 0.86
N SER A 60 5.15 4.23 1.77
CA SER A 60 5.63 2.86 1.99
C SER A 60 5.38 1.98 0.77
N ALA A 61 4.20 2.04 0.19
CA ALA A 61 3.86 1.28 -1.03
C ALA A 61 4.69 1.70 -2.24
N GLY A 62 4.93 3.00 -2.42
CA GLY A 62 5.80 3.51 -3.49
C GLY A 62 7.22 3.00 -3.36
N THR A 63 7.74 2.96 -2.13
CA THR A 63 9.06 2.39 -1.82
C THR A 63 9.13 0.91 -2.19
N MET A 64 8.10 0.13 -1.82
CA MET A 64 8.00 -1.31 -2.10
C MET A 64 7.63 -1.67 -3.55
N GLY A 65 7.50 -0.69 -4.45
CA GLY A 65 7.10 -0.94 -5.83
C GLY A 65 5.63 -1.31 -6.01
N MET A 66 4.75 -1.08 -5.03
CA MET A 66 3.31 -1.35 -5.14
C MET A 66 2.59 -0.20 -5.82
N ALA A 67 2.90 -0.01 -7.10
CA ALA A 67 2.51 1.17 -7.88
C ALA A 67 1.00 1.41 -7.90
N GLN A 68 0.20 0.35 -8.09
CA GLN A 68 -1.25 0.51 -8.15
C GLN A 68 -1.84 0.88 -6.79
N PHE A 69 -1.38 0.26 -5.71
CA PHE A 69 -1.83 0.59 -4.35
C PHE A 69 -1.45 2.03 -3.99
N ALA A 70 -0.21 2.45 -4.26
CA ALA A 70 0.23 3.82 -4.03
C ALA A 70 -0.62 4.86 -4.79
N ASP A 71 -1.02 4.55 -6.04
CA ASP A 71 -1.89 5.43 -6.82
C ASP A 71 -3.31 5.53 -6.25
N ILE A 72 -3.89 4.43 -5.75
CA ILE A 72 -5.20 4.48 -5.10
C ILE A 72 -5.11 5.27 -3.78
N CYS A 73 -4.08 5.05 -2.96
CA CYS A 73 -3.87 5.84 -1.75
C CYS A 73 -3.79 7.35 -2.06
N ARG A 74 -3.04 7.72 -3.10
CA ARG A 74 -2.97 9.11 -3.58
C ARG A 74 -4.33 9.66 -3.97
N LYS A 75 -5.14 8.92 -4.72
CA LYS A 75 -6.49 9.34 -5.12
C LYS A 75 -7.42 9.52 -3.92
N CYS A 76 -7.36 8.62 -2.94
CA CYS A 76 -8.12 8.76 -1.70
C CYS A 76 -7.66 9.98 -0.89
N GLU A 77 -6.35 10.23 -0.81
CA GLU A 77 -5.76 11.40 -0.14
C GLU A 77 -6.24 12.71 -0.80
N GLU A 78 -6.26 12.75 -2.14
CA GLU A 78 -6.77 13.88 -2.94
C GLU A 78 -8.29 14.09 -2.76
N GLN A 79 -9.08 13.02 -2.71
CA GLN A 79 -10.52 13.10 -2.44
C GLN A 79 -10.77 13.73 -1.06
N LEU A 80 -10.08 13.25 -0.02
CA LEU A 80 -10.19 13.83 1.32
C LEU A 80 -9.74 15.29 1.38
N ALA A 81 -8.67 15.65 0.66
CA ALA A 81 -8.21 17.03 0.59
C ALA A 81 -9.25 17.97 -0.04
N ASN A 82 -10.10 17.45 -0.93
CA ASN A 82 -11.18 18.17 -1.58
C ASN A 82 -12.53 18.04 -0.85
N ASN A 83 -12.56 17.54 0.40
CA ASN A 83 -13.78 17.23 1.16
C ASN A 83 -14.72 16.26 0.43
N GLN A 84 -14.16 15.33 -0.36
CA GLN A 84 -14.90 14.28 -1.04
C GLN A 84 -14.68 12.93 -0.32
N PRO A 85 -15.71 12.07 -0.26
CA PRO A 85 -15.58 10.75 0.35
C PRO A 85 -14.65 9.86 -0.49
N PRO A 86 -13.78 9.05 0.15
CA PRO A 86 -12.83 8.19 -0.55
C PRO A 86 -13.57 6.97 -1.15
N THR A 87 -14.03 7.10 -2.39
CA THR A 87 -14.86 6.09 -3.08
C THR A 87 -14.17 4.73 -3.29
N ARG A 88 -12.84 4.73 -3.38
CA ARG A 88 -12.03 3.51 -3.59
C ARG A 88 -11.42 2.94 -2.31
N LEU A 89 -11.79 3.47 -1.15
CA LEU A 89 -11.33 2.96 0.13
C LEU A 89 -11.57 1.44 0.31
N PRO A 90 -12.75 0.88 -0.04
CA PRO A 90 -13.02 -0.55 0.15
C PRO A 90 -12.12 -1.46 -0.69
N GLU A 91 -11.56 -0.92 -1.78
CA GLU A 91 -10.66 -1.65 -2.68
C GLU A 91 -9.23 -1.74 -2.10
N LEU A 92 -8.84 -0.84 -1.20
CA LEU A 92 -7.46 -0.77 -0.68
C LEU A 92 -7.03 -2.05 0.03
N ALA A 93 -7.89 -2.66 0.85
CA ALA A 93 -7.55 -3.88 1.57
C ALA A 93 -7.28 -5.07 0.62
N SER A 94 -8.15 -5.22 -0.39
CA SER A 94 -8.00 -6.28 -1.41
C SER A 94 -6.76 -6.02 -2.27
N LEU A 95 -6.55 -4.76 -2.68
CA LEU A 95 -5.41 -4.38 -3.50
C LEU A 95 -4.07 -4.49 -2.76
N LEU A 96 -4.04 -4.20 -1.45
CA LEU A 96 -2.88 -4.44 -0.61
C LEU A 96 -2.55 -5.94 -0.61
N GLN A 97 -3.54 -6.79 -0.35
CA GLN A 97 -3.35 -8.24 -0.31
C GLN A 97 -2.83 -8.77 -1.65
N GLU A 98 -3.46 -8.38 -2.77
CA GLU A 98 -3.01 -8.76 -4.11
C GLU A 98 -1.56 -8.29 -4.39
N SER A 99 -1.23 -7.05 -4.03
CA SER A 99 0.12 -6.50 -4.22
C SER A 99 1.16 -7.29 -3.42
N ILE A 100 0.84 -7.68 -2.19
CA ILE A 100 1.71 -8.50 -1.34
C ILE A 100 1.92 -9.88 -1.93
N ASP A 101 0.85 -10.56 -2.33
CA ASP A 101 0.92 -11.93 -2.85
C ASP A 101 1.73 -11.97 -4.15
N HIS A 102 1.55 -10.98 -5.02
CA HIS A 102 2.37 -10.84 -6.23
C HIS A 102 3.84 -10.51 -5.92
N ALA A 103 4.11 -9.69 -4.90
CA ALA A 103 5.48 -9.32 -4.53
C ALA A 103 6.22 -10.54 -3.95
N ILE A 104 5.57 -11.32 -3.08
CA ILE A 104 6.12 -12.56 -2.55
C ILE A 104 6.39 -13.55 -3.68
N ALA A 105 5.40 -13.79 -4.55
CA ALA A 105 5.57 -14.72 -5.67
C ALA A 105 6.72 -14.32 -6.61
N HIS A 106 6.93 -13.02 -6.83
CA HIS A 106 8.07 -12.52 -7.59
C HIS A 106 9.41 -12.75 -6.87
N LEU A 107 9.47 -12.48 -5.57
CA LEU A 107 10.68 -12.62 -4.76
C LEU A 107 11.09 -14.07 -4.50
N GLU A 108 10.13 -14.99 -4.39
CA GLU A 108 10.40 -16.42 -4.25
C GLU A 108 10.89 -17.05 -5.57
N GLY A 109 10.64 -16.41 -6.71
CA GLY A 109 11.00 -16.88 -8.04
C GLY A 109 10.19 -18.10 -8.50
N PRO A 110 10.32 -18.50 -9.78
CA PRO A 110 9.74 -19.76 -10.25
C PRO A 110 10.41 -20.93 -9.51
N ARG A 111 9.62 -21.71 -8.77
CA ARG A 111 10.06 -22.96 -8.14
C ARG A 111 10.52 -23.99 -9.16
#